data_AF-A0AAW3HCT4-F1
#
_entry.id   AF-A0AAW3HCT4-F1
#
_cell.length_a   1.000
_cell.length_b   1.000
_cell.length_c   1.000
_cell.angle_alpha   90.00
_cell.angle_beta   90.00
_cell.angle_gamma   90.00
#
_symmetry.space_group_name_H-M   'P 1'
#
loop_
_entity.id
_entity.type
_entity.pdbx_description
1 polymer ?
#
loop_
_entity_poly.entity_id
_entity_poly.type
_entity_poly.pdbx_seq_one_letter_code
_entity_poly.pdbx_strand_id
1 'polypeptide(L)'
;MHNNTVPPASQHMTGHNADTKGGDETVNQLCQLYPEIASWQPALIAGAWHQWCANNQRQPIAPEERDVAFPLYLVRLIRNRMEEMNAWR
;
A
#
# COMPACT_ATOMS: atom_id res chain seq x y z
N MET A 1 7.49 -47.19 36.20
CA MET A 1 6.82 -46.32 35.21
C MET A 1 7.74 -45.14 34.97
N HIS A 2 8.53 -45.15 33.89
CA HIS A 2 9.45 -44.05 33.58
C HIS A 2 8.79 -43.22 32.47
N ASN A 3 8.30 -42.04 32.84
CA ASN A 3 7.60 -41.13 31.95
C ASN A 3 8.58 -40.49 30.95
N ASN A 4 8.26 -40.62 29.66
CA ASN A 4 8.76 -39.76 28.60
C ASN A 4 8.31 -38.31 28.86
N THR A 5 9.22 -37.35 28.73
CA THR A 5 8.84 -35.96 28.48
C THR A 5 9.85 -35.38 27.50
N VAL A 6 9.47 -35.45 26.22
CA VAL A 6 10.07 -34.67 25.14
C VAL A 6 9.60 -33.22 25.32
N PRO A 7 10.49 -32.21 25.32
CA PRO A 7 10.04 -30.82 25.31
C PRO A 7 9.44 -30.47 23.95
N PRO A 8 8.28 -29.79 23.90
CA PRO A 8 7.74 -29.31 22.63
C PRO A 8 8.62 -28.17 22.09
N ALA A 9 8.85 -28.23 20.78
CA ALA A 9 9.60 -27.24 20.03
C ALA A 9 9.01 -25.84 20.18
N SER A 10 9.76 -24.93 20.80
CA SER A 10 9.51 -23.49 20.69
C SER A 10 9.93 -23.03 19.30
N GLN A 11 9.05 -23.19 18.32
CA GLN A 11 9.14 -22.51 17.03
C GLN A 11 8.88 -21.02 17.26
N HIS A 12 9.92 -20.28 17.61
CA HIS A 12 9.89 -18.83 17.61
C HIS A 12 10.08 -18.37 16.17
N MET A 13 8.99 -18.36 15.38
CA MET A 13 8.91 -17.58 14.15
C MET A 13 8.76 -16.10 14.54
N THR A 14 9.86 -15.47 14.96
CA THR A 14 9.93 -14.01 14.97
C THR A 14 10.28 -13.58 13.56
N GLY A 15 9.23 -13.32 12.77
CA GLY A 15 9.35 -12.67 11.47
C GLY A 15 9.93 -11.27 11.65
N HIS A 16 11.25 -11.16 11.56
CA HIS A 16 11.93 -9.89 11.46
C HIS A 16 11.84 -9.40 10.01
N ASN A 17 10.69 -8.87 9.63
CA ASN A 17 10.52 -8.07 8.42
C ASN A 17 10.04 -6.67 8.84
N ALA A 18 10.92 -5.91 9.50
CA ALA A 18 10.61 -4.54 9.94
C ALA A 18 10.81 -3.50 8.81
N ASP A 19 11.43 -3.88 7.69
CA ASP A 19 11.75 -2.94 6.60
C ASP A 19 10.63 -2.82 5.54
N THR A 20 9.69 -3.76 5.52
CA THR A 20 8.53 -3.74 4.59
C THR A 20 7.26 -3.14 5.21
N LYS A 21 7.26 -2.88 6.53
CA LYS A 21 6.05 -2.65 7.30
C LYS A 21 5.38 -1.28 7.03
N GLY A 22 6.17 -0.23 6.82
CA GLY A 22 5.63 1.12 6.61
C GLY A 22 4.93 1.33 5.26
N GLY A 23 5.37 0.60 4.22
CA GLY A 23 4.76 0.64 2.89
C GLY A 23 3.38 -0.02 2.87
N ASP A 24 3.26 -1.20 3.48
CA ASP A 24 2.00 -1.93 3.57
C ASP A 24 0.97 -1.24 4.48
N GLU A 25 1.40 -0.62 5.59
CA GLU A 25 0.52 0.15 6.47
C GLU A 25 -0.09 1.36 5.75
N THR A 26 0.71 2.08 4.97
CA THR A 26 0.24 3.23 4.17
C THR A 26 -0.78 2.79 3.11
N VAL A 27 -0.52 1.70 2.40
CA VAL A 27 -1.46 1.16 1.39
C VAL A 27 -2.75 0.70 2.05
N ASN A 28 -2.69 0.00 3.18
CA ASN A 28 -3.88 -0.43 3.91
C ASN A 28 -4.74 0.76 4.35
N GLN A 29 -4.12 1.82 4.86
CA GLN A 29 -4.83 3.05 5.23
C GLN A 29 -5.48 3.73 4.01
N LEU A 30 -4.77 3.78 2.88
CA LEU A 30 -5.33 4.30 1.63
C LEU A 30 -6.54 3.47 1.16
N CYS A 31 -6.47 2.14 1.24
CA CYS A 31 -7.60 1.26 0.90
C CYS A 31 -8.81 1.47 1.82
N GLN A 32 -8.60 1.82 3.09
CA GLN A 32 -9.68 2.15 4.02
C GLN A 32 -10.35 3.49 3.70
N LEU A 33 -9.55 4.51 3.35
CA LEU A 33 -10.04 5.85 3.02
C LEU A 33 -10.64 5.94 1.62
N TYR A 34 -10.15 5.11 0.69
CA TYR A 34 -10.53 5.05 -0.71
C TYR A 34 -10.88 3.60 -1.09
N PRO A 35 -12.07 3.11 -0.69
CA PRO A 35 -12.48 1.74 -1.01
C PRO A 35 -12.55 1.49 -2.53
N GLU A 36 -12.71 2.54 -3.34
CA GLU A 36 -12.69 2.47 -4.81
C GLU A 36 -11.36 1.95 -5.40
N ILE A 37 -10.25 2.09 -4.67
CA ILE A 37 -8.93 1.59 -5.10
C ILE A 37 -8.47 0.36 -4.33
N ALA A 38 -9.28 -0.15 -3.39
CA ALA A 38 -8.91 -1.30 -2.58
C ALA A 38 -8.67 -2.58 -3.41
N SER A 39 -9.24 -2.65 -4.62
CA SER A 39 -9.02 -3.76 -5.56
C SER A 39 -7.80 -3.58 -6.46
N TRP A 40 -7.07 -2.46 -6.35
CA TRP A 40 -5.89 -2.19 -7.16
C TRP A 40 -4.65 -2.92 -6.58
N GLN A 41 -3.61 -3.06 -7.39
CA GLN A 41 -2.37 -3.65 -6.89
C GLN A 41 -1.67 -2.71 -5.89
N PRO A 42 -1.18 -3.21 -4.75
CA PRO A 42 -0.50 -2.39 -3.73
C PRO A 42 0.65 -1.53 -4.27
N ALA A 43 1.46 -2.08 -5.18
CA ALA A 43 2.55 -1.35 -5.82
C ALA A 43 2.05 -0.14 -6.65
N LEU A 44 0.88 -0.28 -7.27
CA LEU A 44 0.27 0.81 -8.06
C LEU A 44 -0.31 1.89 -7.13
N ILE A 45 -0.95 1.50 -6.02
CA ILE A 45 -1.45 2.44 -5.00
C ILE A 45 -0.29 3.22 -4.38
N ALA A 46 0.74 2.52 -3.91
CA ALA A 46 1.93 3.14 -3.30
C ALA A 46 2.63 4.09 -4.29
N GLY A 47 2.79 3.65 -5.55
CA GLY A 47 3.38 4.49 -6.59
C GLY A 47 2.55 5.74 -6.89
N ALA A 48 1.23 5.61 -6.99
CA ALA A 48 0.33 6.74 -7.22
C ALA A 48 0.33 7.72 -6.04
N TRP A 49 0.33 7.23 -4.81
CA TRP A 49 0.42 8.04 -3.60
C TRP A 49 1.75 8.80 -3.53
N HIS A 50 2.87 8.14 -3.78
CA HIS A 50 4.19 8.78 -3.78
C HIS A 50 4.27 9.91 -4.82
N GLN A 51 3.74 9.70 -6.01
CA GLN A 51 3.66 10.72 -7.06
C GLN A 51 2.73 11.88 -6.68
N TRP A 52 1.57 11.58 -6.08
CA TRP A 52 0.66 12.61 -5.57
C TRP A 52 1.35 13.48 -4.50
N CYS A 53 2.04 12.86 -3.54
CA CYS A 53 2.79 13.57 -2.52
C CYS A 53 3.90 14.43 -3.12
N ALA A 54 4.67 13.91 -4.07
CA ALA A 54 5.70 14.69 -4.78
C ALA A 54 5.12 15.92 -5.49
N ASN A 55 4.01 15.76 -6.21
CA ASN A 55 3.34 16.86 -6.92
C ASN A 55 2.77 17.94 -6.00
N ASN A 56 2.37 17.56 -4.78
CA ASN A 56 1.82 18.49 -3.79
C ASN A 56 2.86 18.95 -2.76
N GLN A 57 4.14 18.63 -2.95
CA GLN A 57 5.22 18.90 -1.99
C GLN A 57 4.92 18.39 -0.58
N ARG A 58 4.26 17.23 -0.48
CA ARG A 58 3.90 16.56 0.77
C ARG A 58 4.82 15.38 1.02
N GLN A 59 4.92 14.99 2.28
CA GLN A 59 5.60 13.74 2.64
C GLN A 59 4.73 12.55 2.21
N PRO A 60 5.34 11.44 1.75
CA PRO A 60 4.64 10.22 1.35
C PRO A 60 4.17 9.41 2.58
N ILE A 61 3.51 10.08 3.52
CA ILE A 61 2.93 9.48 4.73
C ILE A 61 1.48 9.10 4.49
N ALA A 62 0.97 8.11 5.23
CA ALA A 62 -0.43 7.74 5.17
C ALA A 62 -1.33 8.95 5.52
N PRO A 63 -2.37 9.24 4.73
CA PRO A 63 -3.29 10.32 5.06
C PRO A 63 -4.15 9.93 6.27
N GLU A 64 -4.39 10.88 7.17
CA GLU A 64 -5.32 10.71 8.29
C GLU A 64 -6.78 10.88 7.83
N GLU A 65 -7.02 11.76 6.87
CA GLU A 65 -8.36 12.06 6.33
C GLU A 65 -8.41 11.84 4.80
N ARG A 66 -9.62 11.57 4.30
CA ARG A 66 -9.89 11.46 2.87
C ARG A 66 -9.77 12.82 2.19
N ASP A 67 -8.79 12.95 1.30
CA ASP A 67 -8.60 14.10 0.43
C ASP A 67 -9.38 13.90 -0.88
N VAL A 68 -10.34 14.80 -1.15
CA VAL A 68 -11.18 14.73 -2.36
C VAL A 68 -10.38 14.93 -3.66
N ALA A 69 -9.20 15.54 -3.60
CA ALA A 69 -8.37 15.77 -4.77
C ALA A 69 -7.58 14.53 -5.20
N PHE A 70 -7.31 13.59 -4.28
CA PHE A 70 -6.54 12.39 -4.60
C PHE A 70 -7.24 11.47 -5.61
N PRO A 71 -8.53 11.10 -5.46
CA PRO A 71 -9.25 10.34 -6.49
C PRO A 71 -9.29 11.03 -7.86
N LEU A 72 -9.43 12.36 -7.88
CA LEU A 72 -9.39 13.13 -9.13
C LEU A 72 -8.02 13.07 -9.81
N TYR A 73 -6.95 13.06 -9.01
CA TYR A 73 -5.60 12.86 -9.52
C TYR A 73 -5.39 11.46 -10.09
N LEU A 74 -5.92 10.42 -9.44
CA LEU A 74 -5.83 9.05 -9.96
C LEU A 74 -6.45 8.91 -11.35
N VAL A 75 -7.60 9.53 -11.58
CA VAL A 75 -8.25 9.55 -12.90
C VAL A 75 -7.36 10.23 -13.94
N ARG A 76 -6.75 11.37 -13.60
CA ARG A 76 -5.80 12.06 -14.49
C ARG A 76 -4.55 11.21 -14.75
N LEU A 77 -4.01 10.55 -13.72
CA LEU A 77 -2.84 9.69 -13.83
C LEU A 77 -3.10 8.50 -14.77
N ILE A 78 -4.25 7.83 -14.63
CA ILE A 78 -4.66 6.74 -15.53
C ILE A 78 -4.80 7.25 -16.95
N ARG A 79 -5.53 8.35 -17.14
CA ARG A 79 -5.75 8.95 -18.47
C ARG A 79 -4.43 9.28 -19.14
N ASN A 80 -3.52 9.97 -18.46
CA ASN A 80 -2.21 10.35 -19.00
C ASN A 80 -1.40 9.11 -19.40
N ARG A 81 -1.37 8.07 -18.55
CA ARG A 81 -0.70 6.81 -18.89
C ARG A 81 -1.31 6.11 -20.11
N MET A 82 -2.64 6.15 -20.23
CA MET A 82 -3.34 5.55 -21.36
C MET A 82 -3.09 6.32 -22.67
N GLU A 83 -3.02 7.65 -22.62
CA GLU A 83 -2.62 8.51 -23.75
C GLU A 83 -1.16 8.26 -24.15
N GLU A 84 -0.23 8.18 -23.19
CA GLU A 84 1.19 7.87 -23.42
C GLU A 84 1.41 6.51 -24.11
N MET A 85 0.60 5.51 -23.75
CA MET A 85 0.68 4.17 -24.33
C MET A 85 -0.01 4.06 -25.71
N ASN A 86 -0.55 5.14 -26.29
CA ASN A 86 -1.43 5.11 -27.48
C ASN A 86 -2.57 4.07 -27.34
N ALA A 87 -2.96 3.71 -26.11
CA ALA A 87 -3.96 2.68 -25.84
C ALA A 87 -5.39 3.19 -26.07
N TRP A 88 -5.54 4.50 -26.27
CA TRP A 88 -6.80 5.17 -26.59
C TRP A 88 -6.71 5.71 -28.02
N ARG A 89 -7.14 4.90 -28.98
CA ARG A 89 -7.45 5.30 -30.35
C ARG A 89 -8.80 4.73 -30.74
#